data_AF-A0A930DHZ2-F1
#
_entry.id   AF-A0A930DHZ2-F1
#
_cell.length_a   1.000
_cell.length_b   1.000
_cell.length_c   1.000
_cell.angle_alpha   90.00
_cell.angle_beta   90.00
_cell.angle_gamma   90.00
#
_symmetry.space_group_name_H-M   'P 1'
#
loop_
_entity.id
_entity.type
_entity.pdbx_description
1 polymer ?
#
loop_
_entity_poly.entity_id
_entity_poly.type
_entity_poly.pdbx_seq_one_letter_code
_entity_poly.pdbx_strand_id
1 'polypeptide(L)' 'MMQKMANKEVKSEERHYVYLVRCADDSLYCGWTTDIERRIEAHNGLIPGGAKYT' A
#
# COMPACT_ATOMS: atom_id res chain seq x y z
N MET A 1 24.12 31.88 23.55
CA MET A 1 23.68 31.67 22.16
C MET A 1 24.00 30.23 21.77
N MET A 2 23.15 29.28 22.14
CA MET A 2 23.35 27.85 21.87
C MET A 2 22.47 27.45 20.69
N GLN A 3 23.10 27.09 19.57
CA GLN A 3 22.44 26.66 18.34
C GLN A 3 21.63 25.38 18.59
N LYS A 4 20.34 25.42 18.22
CA LYS A 4 19.48 24.24 18.15
C LYS A 4 19.93 23.36 16.98
N MET A 5 20.38 22.14 17.26
CA MET A 5 20.61 21.13 16.23
C MET A 5 19.25 20.68 15.69
N ALA A 6 19.07 20.78 14.37
CA ALA A 6 17.85 20.38 13.69
C ALA A 6 17.66 18.86 13.76
N ASN A 7 16.51 18.40 14.25
CA ASN A 7 16.06 17.03 14.08
C ASN A 7 15.83 16.80 12.58
N LYS A 8 16.70 16.01 11.96
CA LYS A 8 16.51 15.56 10.59
C LYS A 8 15.48 14.43 10.62
N GLU A 9 14.25 14.71 10.20
CA GLU A 9 13.23 13.69 10.04
C GLU A 9 13.77 12.60 9.10
N VAL A 10 13.86 11.38 9.62
CA VAL A 10 14.23 10.21 8.83
C VAL A 10 13.01 9.86 7.99
N LYS A 11 13.07 10.16 6.69
CA LYS A 11 12.07 9.66 5.74
C LYS A 11 12.04 8.13 5.80
N SER A 12 10.86 7.56 6.01
CA SER A 12 10.66 6.11 5.88
C SER A 12 11.04 5.68 4.45
N GLU A 13 11.72 4.55 4.32
CA GLU A 13 11.94 3.95 3.00
C GLU A 13 10.59 3.58 2.38
N GLU A 14 10.33 4.13 1.20
CA GLU A 14 9.13 3.84 0.42
C GLU A 14 9.27 2.44 -0.18
N ARG A 15 8.53 1.48 0.39
CA ARG A 15 8.57 0.08 -0.03
C ARG A 15 7.58 -0.13 -1.17
N HIS A 16 8.03 -0.75 -2.26
CA HIS A 16 7.17 -1.16 -3.37
C HIS A 16 6.97 -2.67 -3.34
N TYR A 17 5.71 -3.10 -3.41
CA TYR A 17 5.33 -4.51 -3.40
C TYR A 17 4.70 -4.89 -4.73
N VAL A 18 5.01 -6.09 -5.19
CA VAL A 18 4.25 -6.81 -6.21
C VAL A 18 3.61 -8.00 -5.52
N TYR A 19 2.33 -8.26 -5.80
CA TYR A 19 1.56 -9.30 -5.12
C TYR A 19 0.64 -10.06 -6.07
N LEU A 20 0.22 -11.23 -5.59
CA LEU A 20 -0.91 -12.00 -6.11
C LEU A 20 -1.93 -12.14 -4.99
N VAL A 21 -3.20 -11.83 -5.28
CA VAL A 21 -4.33 -12.12 -4.39
C VAL A 21 -5.19 -13.20 -5.03
N ARG A 22 -5.78 -14.05 -4.18
CA ARG A 22 -6.80 -15.02 -4.57
C ARG A 22 -8.17 -14.42 -4.28
N CYS A 23 -8.95 -14.18 -5.32
CA CYS A 23 -10.30 -13.66 -5.21
C CYS A 23 -11.26 -14.75 -4.72
N ALA A 24 -12.48 -14.35 -4.34
CA ALA A 24 -13.49 -15.28 -3.84
C ALA A 24 -13.94 -16.34 -4.86
N ASP A 25 -13.72 -16.07 -6.16
CA ASP A 25 -14.00 -16.98 -7.27
C ASP A 25 -12.79 -17.86 -7.66
N ASP A 26 -11.78 -17.96 -6.78
CA ASP A 26 -10.51 -18.65 -6.99
C ASP A 26 -9.62 -18.08 -8.10
N SER A 27 -10.02 -17.00 -8.76
CA SER A 27 -9.15 -16.30 -9.70
C SER A 27 -7.96 -15.65 -8.99
N LEU A 28 -6.86 -15.48 -9.74
CA LEU A 28 -5.68 -14.77 -9.25
C LEU A 28 -5.59 -13.40 -9.92
N TYR A 29 -5.47 -12.35 -9.10
CA TYR A 29 -5.19 -10.99 -9.56
C TYR A 29 -3.77 -10.60 -9.16
N CYS A 30 -2.99 -10.06 -10.12
CA CYS A 30 -1.69 -9.48 -9.84
C CYS A 30 -1.75 -7.96 -9.76
N GLY A 31 -0.99 -7.38 -8.85
CA GLY A 31 -0.92 -5.93 -8.69
C GLY A 31 0.35 -5.47 -8.01
N TRP A 32 0.46 -4.15 -7.88
CA TRP A 32 1.54 -3.51 -7.14
C TRP A 32 1.00 -2.37 -6.27
N THR A 33 1.70 -2.06 -5.18
CA THR A 33 1.34 -0.97 -4.27
C THR A 33 2.55 -0.60 -3.39
N THR A 34 2.53 0.59 -2.80
CA THR A 34 3.43 0.96 -1.69
C THR A 34 2.79 0.71 -0.31
N ASP A 35 1.48 0.45 -0.29
CA ASP A 35 0.66 0.24 0.90
C ASP A 35 -0.25 -0.97 0.66
N ILE A 36 0.08 -2.11 1.29
CA ILE A 36 -0.64 -3.38 1.12
C ILE A 36 -2.00 -3.33 1.83
N GLU A 37 -2.05 -2.79 3.05
CA GLU A 37 -3.26 -2.77 3.86
C GLU A 37 -4.36 -1.97 3.16
N ARG A 38 -4.04 -0.73 2.77
CA ARG A 38 -4.95 0.12 1.99
C ARG A 38 -5.39 -0.58 0.69
N ARG A 39 -4.48 -1.29 0.03
CA ARG A 39 -4.80 -1.95 -1.25
C ARG A 39 -5.75 -3.13 -1.08
N ILE A 40 -5.61 -3.90 -0.02
CA ILE A 40 -6.54 -5.00 0.31
C ILE A 40 -7.93 -4.46 0.64
N GLU A 41 -8.04 -3.36 1.39
CA GLU A 41 -9.33 -2.71 1.67
C GLU A 41 -10.04 -2.26 0.38
N ALA A 42 -9.27 -1.70 -0.57
CA ALA A 42 -9.79 -1.28 -1.87
C ALA A 42 -10.28 -2.46 -2.70
N HIS A 43 -9.54 -3.58 -2.72
CA HIS A 43 -9.97 -4.83 -3.39
C HIS A 43 -11.25 -5.40 -2.79
N ASN A 44 -11.44 -5.28 -1.48
CA ASN A 44 -12.66 -5.75 -0.81
C ASN A 44 -13.82 -4.73 -0.87
N GLY A 45 -13.66 -3.62 -1.60
CA GLY A 45 -14.68 -2.57 -1.72
C GLY A 45 -14.95 -1.77 -0.44
N LEU A 46 -14.09 -1.89 0.59
CA LEU A 46 -14.23 -1.15 1.85
C LEU A 46 -13.89 0.34 1.66
N ILE A 47 -13.00 0.64 0.71
CA ILE A 47 -12.64 2.00 0.29
C ILE A 47 -12.64 2.13 -1.24
N PRO A 48 -12.77 3.35 -1.79
CA PRO A 48 -12.65 3.57 -3.23
C PRO A 48 -11.26 3.22 -3.79
N GLY A 49 -11.21 2.87 -5.08
CA GLY A 49 -9.96 2.60 -5.79
C GLY A 49 -9.61 1.12 -5.97
N GLY A 50 -10.57 0.22 -5.73
CA GLY A 50 -10.48 -1.19 -6.08
C GLY A 50 -10.31 -1.39 -7.59
N ALA A 51 -9.67 -2.51 -7.97
CA ALA A 51 -9.58 -2.88 -9.38
C ALA A 51 -10.95 -3.37 -9.88
N LYS A 52 -11.24 -3.18 -11.17
CA LYS A 52 -12.51 -3.60 -11.78
C LYS A 52 -12.83 -5.10 -11.58
N TYR A 53 -11.79 -5.93 -11.41
CA TYR A 53 -11.87 -7.39 -11.42
C TYR A 53 -11.66 -8.03 -10.04
N THR A 54 -11.78 -7.24 -8.97
CA THR A 54 -11.56 -7.68 -7.58
C THR A 54 -12.65 -7.13 -6.70
#